data_AF-A0A932LHY1-F1
#
_entry.id   AF-A0A932LHY1-F1
#
_cell.length_a   1.000
_cell.length_b   1.000
_cell.length_c   1.000
_cell.angle_alpha   90.00
_cell.angle_beta   90.00
_cell.angle_gamma   90.00
#
_symmetry.space_group_name_H-M   'P 1'
#
loop_
_entity.id
_entity.type
_entity.pdbx_description
1 polymer ?
#
loop_
_entity_poly.entity_id
_entity_poly.type
_entity_poly.pdbx_seq_one_letter_code
_entity_poly.pdbx_strand_id
1 'polypeptide(L)'
;MKRKIVLAALLLSALAMAGTNRNPTEYPVNVHVIASRMVVYHTYFQRLNVLIDGKKYELESLTPAYGVLMLGDYKARVRDDGHRAYGHKSAYDSWQVYEVLLPDNKTRQFVVMEIVP
;
A
#
# COMPACT_ATOMS: atom_id res chain seq x y z
N MET A 1 11.67 8.19 44.95
CA MET A 1 10.48 8.46 44.10
C MET A 1 10.81 8.88 42.66
N LYS A 2 11.86 9.68 42.41
CA LYS A 2 12.23 10.17 41.05
C LYS A 2 12.44 9.08 39.99
N ARG A 3 13.10 7.95 40.32
CA ARG A 3 13.33 6.83 39.38
C ARG A 3 12.04 6.12 38.93
N LYS A 4 11.03 6.04 39.80
CA LYS A 4 9.74 5.39 39.47
C LYS A 4 8.92 6.23 38.49
N ILE A 5 9.04 7.56 38.57
CA ILE A 5 8.37 8.52 37.67
C ILE A 5 9.01 8.49 36.28
N VAL A 6 10.35 8.42 36.20
CA VAL A 6 11.06 8.27 34.91
C VAL A 6 10.71 6.95 34.23
N LEU A 7 10.63 5.85 35.00
CA LEU A 7 10.26 4.54 34.46
C LEU A 7 8.81 4.50 33.97
N ALA A 8 7.89 5.13 34.70
CA ALA A 8 6.49 5.27 34.28
C ALA A 8 6.36 6.15 33.02
N ALA A 9 7.11 7.24 32.92
CA ALA A 9 7.13 8.10 31.74
C ALA A 9 7.66 7.35 30.50
N LEU A 10 8.75 6.57 30.64
CA LEU A 10 9.27 5.74 29.55
C LEU A 10 8.28 4.66 29.09
N LEU A 11 7.57 4.02 30.02
CA LEU A 11 6.55 3.01 29.70
C LEU A 11 5.37 3.61 28.95
N LEU A 12 4.89 4.80 29.34
CA LEU A 12 3.82 5.49 28.62
C LEU A 12 4.25 5.95 27.21
N SER A 13 5.50 6.36 27.02
CA SER A 13 6.03 6.70 25.68
C SER A 13 6.10 5.49 24.74
N ALA A 14 6.43 4.30 25.25
CA ALA A 14 6.42 3.07 24.46
C ALA A 14 5.00 2.64 24.07
N LEU A 15 4.02 2.83 24.96
CA LEU A 15 2.59 2.57 24.69
C LEU A 15 2.00 3.54 23.66
N ALA A 16 2.47 4.79 23.61
CA ALA A 16 2.06 5.77 22.59
C ALA A 16 2.58 5.41 21.18
N MET A 17 3.67 4.63 21.09
CA MET A 17 4.22 4.10 19.84
C MET A 17 3.62 2.75 19.41
N ALA A 18 2.80 2.13 20.27
CA ALA A 18 2.07 0.91 19.95
C ALA A 18 0.74 1.18 19.20
N GLY A 19 0.42 2.44 18.93
CA GLY A 19 -0.71 2.83 18.10
C GLY A 19 -0.50 2.40 16.65
N THR A 20 -1.34 1.45 16.21
CA THR A 20 -1.63 1.14 14.79
C THR A 20 -0.51 0.53 13.96
N ASN A 21 0.40 -0.26 14.53
CA ASN A 21 1.26 -1.12 13.69
C ASN A 21 0.42 -2.25 13.10
N ARG A 22 0.07 -2.11 11.81
CA ARG A 22 -0.55 -3.18 11.05
C ARG A 22 0.44 -4.34 10.97
N ASN A 23 -0.03 -5.54 11.30
CA ASN A 23 0.85 -6.70 11.38
C ASN A 23 1.40 -7.04 9.98
N PRO A 24 2.72 -7.07 9.76
CA PRO A 24 3.29 -7.39 8.46
C PRO A 24 2.85 -8.75 7.90
N THR A 25 2.43 -9.69 8.75
CA THR A 25 1.91 -10.99 8.28
C THR A 25 0.57 -10.87 7.53
N GLU A 26 -0.16 -9.77 7.71
CA GLU A 26 -1.40 -9.47 6.97
C GLU A 26 -1.12 -8.88 5.58
N TYR A 27 0.14 -8.52 5.30
CA TYR A 27 0.61 -7.95 4.03
C TYR A 27 1.71 -8.84 3.42
N PRO A 28 1.37 -10.06 2.95
CA PRO A 28 2.36 -11.06 2.55
C PRO A 28 3.06 -10.76 1.20
N VAL A 29 2.50 -9.88 0.37
CA VAL A 29 3.02 -9.58 -0.97
C VAL A 29 4.16 -8.58 -0.87
N ASN A 30 5.27 -8.84 -1.57
CA ASN A 30 6.35 -7.88 -1.75
C ASN A 30 6.14 -7.12 -3.06
N VAL A 31 6.08 -5.80 -2.99
CA VAL A 31 5.96 -4.90 -4.13
C VAL A 31 7.23 -4.06 -4.22
N HIS A 32 8.05 -4.32 -5.23
CA HIS A 32 9.24 -3.51 -5.49
C HIS A 32 8.92 -2.42 -6.51
N VAL A 33 8.84 -1.16 -6.07
CA VAL A 33 8.53 -0.01 -6.92
C VAL A 33 9.77 0.43 -7.68
N ILE A 34 9.72 0.29 -9.01
CA ILE A 34 10.83 0.65 -9.92
C ILE A 34 10.60 1.97 -10.65
N ALA A 35 9.34 2.41 -10.78
CA ALA A 35 9.00 3.75 -11.24
C ALA A 35 7.70 4.22 -10.61
N SER A 36 7.57 5.52 -10.37
CA SER A 36 6.36 6.14 -9.86
C SER A 36 6.15 7.50 -10.51
N ARG A 37 4.95 7.73 -11.05
CA ARG A 37 4.58 8.98 -11.73
C ARG A 37 3.17 9.42 -11.38
N MET A 38 2.92 10.72 -11.48
CA MET A 38 1.56 11.26 -11.47
C MET A 38 0.98 11.18 -12.88
N VAL A 39 -0.29 10.83 -12.98
CA VAL A 39 -1.08 10.86 -14.21
C VAL A 39 -2.26 11.79 -13.97
N VAL A 40 -2.52 12.66 -14.93
CA VAL A 40 -3.56 13.68 -14.84
C VAL A 40 -4.68 13.30 -15.80
N TYR A 41 -5.85 13.04 -15.23
CA TYR A 41 -7.12 12.96 -15.96
C TYR A 41 -7.93 14.21 -15.60
N HIS A 42 -9.07 14.05 -14.91
CA HIS A 42 -9.80 15.14 -14.25
C HIS A 42 -9.29 15.42 -12.82
N THR A 43 -8.49 14.50 -12.28
CA THR A 43 -7.81 14.60 -11.00
C THR A 43 -6.45 13.89 -11.09
N TYR A 44 -5.66 14.00 -10.05
CA TYR A 44 -4.31 13.45 -9.96
C TYR A 44 -4.36 12.02 -9.45
N PHE A 45 -3.94 11.05 -10.28
CA PHE A 45 -3.73 9.67 -9.86
C PHE A 45 -2.24 9.34 -9.89
N GLN A 46 -1.86 8.31 -9.16
CA GLN A 46 -0.49 7.82 -9.15
C GLN A 46 -0.40 6.49 -9.89
N ARG A 47 0.57 6.38 -10.78
CA ARG A 47 0.88 5.17 -11.52
C ARG A 47 2.26 4.63 -11.16
N LEU A 48 2.34 3.33 -10.95
CA LEU A 48 3.53 2.61 -10.55
C LEU A 48 3.92 1.58 -11.60
N ASN A 49 5.21 1.47 -11.89
CA ASN A 49 5.77 0.24 -12.42
C ASN A 49 6.39 -0.51 -11.25
N VAL A 50 6.03 -1.78 -11.10
CA VAL A 50 6.47 -2.60 -9.98
C VAL A 50 6.93 -3.97 -10.42
N LEU A 51 7.73 -4.63 -9.57
CA LEU A 51 7.98 -6.05 -9.61
C LEU A 51 7.26 -6.72 -8.45
N ILE A 52 6.45 -7.73 -8.75
CA ILE A 52 5.76 -8.59 -7.77
C ILE A 52 6.05 -10.03 -8.20
N ASP A 53 6.66 -10.81 -7.31
CA ASP A 53 7.11 -12.18 -7.58
C ASP A 53 7.95 -12.29 -8.88
N GLY A 54 8.80 -11.29 -9.13
CA GLY A 54 9.66 -11.22 -10.32
C GLY A 54 8.94 -10.82 -11.63
N LYS A 55 7.62 -10.65 -11.61
CA LYS A 55 6.83 -10.20 -12.76
C LYS A 55 6.57 -8.70 -12.71
N LYS A 56 6.56 -8.06 -13.88
CA LYS A 56 6.35 -6.62 -13.99
C LYS A 56 4.87 -6.29 -14.15
N TYR A 57 4.41 -5.30 -13.40
CA TYR A 57 3.04 -4.79 -13.46
C TYR A 57 3.04 -3.26 -13.55
N GLU A 58 2.06 -2.71 -14.27
CA GLU A 58 1.65 -1.31 -14.12
C GLU A 58 0.43 -1.25 -13.19
N LEU A 59 0.53 -0.46 -12.12
CA LEU A 59 -0.55 -0.25 -11.15
C LEU A 59 -1.00 1.21 -11.14
N GLU A 60 -2.27 1.49 -10.88
CA GLU A 60 -2.79 2.85 -10.72
C GLU A 60 -3.59 2.99 -9.42
N SER A 61 -3.43 4.12 -8.73
CA SER A 61 -4.11 4.36 -7.46
C SER A 61 -5.62 4.47 -7.66
N LEU A 62 -6.41 3.82 -6.81
CA LEU A 62 -7.88 3.88 -6.91
C LEU A 62 -8.47 5.23 -6.45
N THR A 63 -7.72 5.98 -5.66
CA THR A 63 -8.12 7.32 -5.17
C THR A 63 -7.15 8.38 -5.69
N PRO A 64 -7.56 9.66 -5.73
CA PRO A 64 -6.64 10.74 -6.02
C PRO A 64 -5.42 10.71 -5.10
N ALA A 65 -4.25 10.97 -5.68
CA ALA A 65 -2.97 11.04 -4.99
C ALA A 65 -2.40 12.45 -5.12
N TYR A 66 -1.76 12.93 -4.05
CA TYR A 66 -1.10 14.24 -4.01
C TYR A 66 0.43 14.11 -3.96
N GLY A 67 0.95 12.94 -4.35
CA GLY A 67 2.38 12.66 -4.33
C GLY A 67 2.70 11.26 -4.81
N VAL A 68 3.94 11.09 -5.25
CA VAL A 68 4.51 9.82 -5.70
C VAL A 68 5.12 9.05 -4.53
N LEU A 69 5.07 7.72 -4.60
CA LEU A 69 5.82 6.84 -3.72
C LEU A 69 7.30 6.87 -4.12
N MET A 70 8.15 6.74 -3.11
CA MET A 70 9.57 6.49 -3.33
C MET A 70 9.78 5.12 -3.98
N LEU A 71 10.90 4.95 -4.66
CA LEU A 71 11.31 3.65 -5.17
C LEU A 71 11.73 2.75 -4.01
N GLY A 72 11.58 1.44 -4.18
CA GLY A 72 11.95 0.44 -3.17
C GLY A 72 10.81 -0.50 -2.80
N ASP A 73 11.01 -1.23 -1.71
CA ASP A 73 10.13 -2.32 -1.31
C ASP A 73 9.00 -1.87 -0.38
N TYR A 74 7.79 -2.31 -0.71
CA TYR A 74 6.60 -2.12 0.10
C TYR A 74 5.92 -3.46 0.34
N LYS A 75 5.28 -3.58 1.50
CA LYS A 75 4.40 -4.71 1.80
C LYS A 75 3.00 -4.42 1.25
N ALA A 76 2.37 -5.43 0.70
CA ALA A 76 1.01 -5.33 0.20
C ALA A 76 0.19 -6.57 0.54
N ARG A 77 -1.13 -6.45 0.43
CA ARG A 77 -2.05 -7.57 0.37
C ARG A 77 -2.94 -7.44 -0.85
N VAL A 78 -3.35 -8.57 -1.39
CA VAL A 78 -4.42 -8.59 -2.38
C VAL A 78 -5.73 -8.33 -1.64
N ARG A 79 -6.52 -7.38 -2.12
CA ARG A 79 -7.86 -7.16 -1.60
C ARG A 79 -8.77 -8.23 -2.19
N ASP A 80 -9.54 -8.89 -1.33
CA ASP A 80 -10.40 -10.04 -1.69
C ASP A 80 -11.64 -9.64 -2.53
N ASP A 81 -11.64 -8.43 -3.09
CA ASP A 81 -12.71 -7.86 -3.90
C ASP A 81 -12.42 -7.94 -5.40
N GLY A 82 -11.63 -8.91 -5.84
CA GLY A 82 -11.15 -9.11 -7.23
C GLY A 82 -12.21 -9.18 -8.35
N HIS A 83 -13.49 -9.00 -8.02
CA HIS A 83 -14.61 -8.82 -8.96
C HIS A 83 -15.45 -7.55 -8.66
N ARG A 84 -14.90 -6.57 -7.93
CA ARG A 84 -15.64 -5.43 -7.38
C ARG A 84 -14.85 -4.12 -7.30
N ALA A 85 -13.68 -4.00 -7.93
CA ALA A 85 -13.22 -2.68 -8.32
C ALA A 85 -14.34 -2.08 -9.21
N TYR A 86 -15.10 -1.11 -8.69
CA TYR A 86 -16.29 -0.52 -9.33
C TYR A 86 -17.58 -1.37 -9.39
N GLY A 87 -17.70 -2.45 -8.61
CA GLY A 87 -18.96 -3.20 -8.50
C GLY A 87 -19.34 -4.07 -9.71
N HIS A 88 -18.46 -4.21 -10.70
CA HIS A 88 -18.68 -5.03 -11.89
C HIS A 88 -18.00 -6.41 -11.76
N LYS A 89 -18.80 -7.48 -11.74
CA LYS A 89 -18.30 -8.84 -11.89
C LYS A 89 -18.18 -9.16 -13.38
N SER A 90 -16.96 -9.38 -13.87
CA SER A 90 -16.70 -9.90 -15.22
C SER A 90 -15.88 -11.18 -15.10
N ALA A 91 -16.19 -12.16 -15.95
CA ALA A 91 -15.42 -13.41 -16.04
C ALA A 91 -14.16 -13.25 -16.93
N TYR A 92 -14.04 -12.12 -17.62
CA TYR A 92 -12.98 -11.86 -18.61
C TYR A 92 -11.97 -10.83 -18.10
N ASP A 93 -12.37 -9.98 -17.16
CA ASP A 93 -11.51 -8.92 -16.62
C ASP A 93 -10.92 -9.36 -15.28
N SER A 94 -9.61 -9.19 -15.13
CA SER A 94 -8.93 -9.33 -13.84
C SER A 94 -8.89 -7.97 -13.14
N TRP A 95 -9.66 -7.82 -12.07
CA TRP A 95 -9.71 -6.60 -11.25
C TRP A 95 -8.90 -6.76 -9.97
N GLN A 96 -7.62 -7.10 -10.11
CA GLN A 96 -6.76 -7.30 -8.96
C GLN A 96 -6.37 -5.96 -8.34
N VAL A 97 -6.65 -5.81 -7.04
CA VAL A 97 -6.30 -4.62 -6.25
C VAL A 97 -5.30 -4.98 -5.18
N TYR A 98 -4.19 -4.24 -5.13
CA TYR A 98 -3.20 -4.31 -4.06
C TYR A 98 -3.41 -3.18 -3.07
N GLU A 99 -3.58 -3.52 -1.79
CA GLU A 99 -3.51 -2.57 -0.70
C GLU A 99 -2.06 -2.51 -0.20
N VAL A 100 -1.35 -1.42 -0.53
CA VAL A 100 0.06 -1.20 -0.19
C VAL A 100 0.16 -0.52 1.17
N LEU A 101 0.95 -1.09 2.08
CA LEU A 101 1.27 -0.57 3.40
C LEU A 101 2.45 0.41 3.31
N LEU A 102 2.25 1.62 3.83
CA LEU A 102 3.24 2.70 3.84
C LEU A 102 4.00 2.76 5.18
N PRO A 103 5.19 3.39 5.22
CA PRO A 103 5.99 3.49 6.45
C PRO A 103 5.30 4.19 7.63
N ASP A 104 4.30 5.02 7.36
CA ASP A 104 3.47 5.69 8.38
C ASP A 104 2.24 4.86 8.80
N ASN A 105 2.24 3.56 8.50
CA ASN A 105 1.13 2.62 8.68
C ASN A 105 -0.16 2.93 7.91
N LYS A 106 -0.20 3.99 7.08
CA LYS A 106 -1.33 4.21 6.18
C LYS A 106 -1.28 3.21 5.02
N THR A 107 -2.40 3.08 4.32
CA THR A 107 -2.46 2.26 3.11
C THR A 107 -2.92 3.06 1.91
N ARG A 108 -2.48 2.63 0.74
CA ARG A 108 -2.92 3.15 -0.55
C ARG A 108 -3.27 1.97 -1.44
N GLN A 109 -4.41 2.04 -2.11
CA GLN A 109 -4.89 0.97 -2.98
C GLN A 109 -4.52 1.26 -4.42
N PHE A 110 -4.04 0.23 -5.11
CA PHE A 110 -3.71 0.29 -6.52
C PHE A 110 -4.34 -0.88 -7.27
N VAL A 111 -4.98 -0.60 -8.40
CA VAL A 111 -5.51 -1.61 -9.32
C VAL A 111 -4.46 -1.94 -10.38
N VAL A 112 -4.42 -3.21 -10.81
CA VAL A 112 -3.61 -3.63 -11.95
C VAL A 112 -4.17 -3.04 -13.23
N MET A 113 -3.33 -2.32 -13.97
CA MET A 113 -3.67 -1.73 -15.28
C MET A 113 -3.07 -2.52 -16.44
N GLU A 114 -1.90 -3.11 -16.22
CA GLU A 114 -1.18 -3.88 -17.23
C GLU A 114 -0.38 -5.01 -16.57
N ILE A 115 -0.42 -6.19 -17.20
CA ILE A 115 0.47 -7.32 -16.88
C ILE A 115 1.51 -7.37 -18.00
N VAL A 116 2.77 -7.15 -17.67
CA VAL A 116 3.86 -7.19 -18.65
C VAL A 116 4.47 -8.62 -18.64
N PRO A 117 4.38 -9.37 -19.74
CA PRO A 117 4.92 -10.73 -19.82
C PRO A 117 6.45 -10.79 -19.78
#